data_AF-A0A2J6HTA0-F1
#
_entry.id   AF-A0A2J6HTA0-F1
#
_cell.length_a   1.000
_cell.length_b   1.000
_cell.length_c   1.000
_cell.angle_alpha   90.00
_cell.angle_beta   90.00
_cell.angle_gamma   90.00
#
_symmetry.space_group_name_H-M   'P 1'
#
loop_
_entity.id
_entity.type
_entity.pdbx_description
1 polymer ?
#
loop_
_entity_poly.entity_id
_entity_poly.type
_entity_poly.pdbx_seq_one_letter_code
_entity_poly.pdbx_strand_id
1 'polypeptide(L)'
;YPYFITETGHEEYGINYQTAIIYPSPATDQITIKAKLSDKAEYRIYNSTGTCLLSGTLMDGTLHPVKVNTLRPGIYILKIENETKMFTGKFVIGN
;
A
#
# COMPACT_ATOMS: atom_id res chain seq x y z
N TYR A 1 14.31 -46.42 6.47
CA TYR A 1 14.14 -44.97 6.56
C TYR A 1 14.65 -44.30 5.29
N PRO A 2 13.75 -43.79 4.45
CA PRO A 2 14.03 -42.59 3.67
C PRO A 2 13.13 -41.44 4.15
N TYR A 3 13.75 -40.28 4.39
CA TYR A 3 13.08 -39.05 4.76
C TYR A 3 12.53 -38.42 3.47
N PHE A 4 11.21 -38.51 3.25
CA PHE A 4 10.55 -37.72 2.23
C PHE A 4 10.38 -36.30 2.80
N ILE A 5 11.17 -35.36 2.27
CA ILE A 5 10.85 -33.94 2.40
C ILE A 5 9.54 -33.71 1.65
N THR A 6 8.44 -33.51 2.38
CA THR A 6 7.27 -32.86 1.79
C THR A 6 7.60 -31.38 1.70
N GLU A 7 7.94 -30.92 0.51
CA GLU A 7 7.83 -29.52 0.12
C GLU A 7 6.38 -29.09 0.33
N THR A 8 6.07 -28.59 1.52
CA THR A 8 4.79 -27.94 1.78
C THR A 8 4.84 -26.60 1.06
N GLY A 9 4.06 -26.51 -0.01
CA GLY A 9 4.07 -25.46 -1.02
C GLY A 9 4.19 -24.06 -0.43
N HIS A 10 5.30 -23.40 -0.76
CA HIS A 10 5.29 -21.96 -0.83
C HIS A 10 4.47 -21.62 -2.06
N GLU A 11 3.18 -21.30 -1.86
CA GLU A 11 2.49 -20.43 -2.80
C GLU A 11 3.27 -19.12 -2.78
N GLU A 12 4.28 -19.02 -3.63
CA GLU A 12 4.89 -17.74 -3.95
C GLU A 12 3.77 -16.98 -4.65
N TYR A 13 2.97 -16.24 -3.87
CA TYR A 13 2.14 -15.18 -4.41
C TYR A 13 3.13 -14.18 -4.96
N GLY A 14 3.55 -14.40 -6.21
CA GLY A 14 4.54 -13.61 -6.91
C GLY A 14 4.08 -12.18 -6.80
N ILE A 15 4.71 -11.41 -5.92
CA ILE A 15 4.42 -10.00 -5.74
C ILE A 15 4.83 -9.38 -7.07
N ASN A 16 3.85 -9.17 -7.94
CA ASN A 16 4.06 -8.43 -9.16
C ASN A 16 4.35 -7.00 -8.70
N TYR A 17 5.63 -6.65 -8.58
CA TYR A 17 6.09 -5.32 -8.20
C TYR A 17 5.77 -4.33 -9.33
N GLN A 18 4.49 -4.06 -9.63
CA GLN A 18 4.18 -2.77 -10.22
C GLN A 18 4.27 -1.77 -9.08
N THR A 19 5.29 -0.93 -9.16
CA THR A 19 5.73 -0.10 -8.04
C THR A 19 4.76 1.07 -7.86
N ALA A 20 3.98 1.04 -6.78
CA ALA A 20 3.40 2.25 -6.20
C ALA A 20 4.44 2.82 -5.24
N ILE A 21 4.83 4.08 -5.44
CA ILE A 21 5.81 4.79 -4.63
C ILE A 21 5.06 5.77 -3.73
N ILE A 22 5.40 5.80 -2.44
CA ILE A 22 4.81 6.69 -1.45
C ILE A 22 5.91 7.61 -0.93
N TYR A 23 5.72 8.92 -1.04
CA TYR A 23 6.70 9.89 -0.54
C TYR A 23 6.02 11.22 -0.15
N PRO A 24 6.61 11.99 0.78
CA PRO A 24 7.75 11.64 1.63
C PRO A 24 7.37 10.58 2.68
N SER A 25 8.38 9.87 3.19
CA SER A 25 8.26 9.02 4.37
C SER A 25 9.56 9.19 5.18
N PRO A 26 9.55 9.81 6.38
CA PRO A 26 8.37 10.20 7.15
C PRO A 26 7.57 11.37 6.53
N ALA A 27 6.24 11.31 6.61
CA ALA A 27 5.34 12.38 6.19
C ALA A 27 4.86 13.20 7.40
N THR A 28 4.62 14.49 7.22
CA THR A 28 4.06 15.36 8.26
C THR A 28 2.66 15.85 7.90
N ASP A 29 2.50 16.50 6.75
CA ASP A 29 1.19 17.04 6.33
C ASP A 29 0.48 16.18 5.27
N GLN A 30 1.24 15.72 4.26
CA GLN A 30 0.70 15.01 3.10
C GLN A 30 1.69 13.95 2.58
N ILE A 31 1.14 12.91 1.96
CA ILE A 31 1.87 11.94 1.14
C ILE A 31 1.45 12.09 -0.32
N THR A 32 2.36 11.77 -1.22
CA THR A 32 2.09 11.60 -2.64
C THR A 32 2.19 10.12 -2.98
N ILE A 33 1.12 9.60 -3.58
CA ILE A 33 1.07 8.26 -4.12
C ILE A 33 1.38 8.37 -5.61
N LYS A 34 2.50 7.79 -6.03
CA LYS A 34 2.87 7.64 -7.43
C LYS A 34 2.63 6.21 -7.86
N ALA A 35 1.55 5.97 -8.58
CA ALA A 35 1.20 4.66 -9.12
C ALA A 35 0.83 4.82 -10.59
N LYS A 36 1.32 3.90 -11.44
CA LYS A 36 0.87 3.81 -12.83
C LYS A 36 -0.40 2.96 -12.87
N LEU A 37 -1.54 3.63 -12.99
CA LEU A 37 -2.84 2.99 -13.04
C LEU A 37 -3.27 2.88 -14.50
N SER A 38 -3.83 1.73 -14.89
CA SER A 38 -4.46 1.57 -16.21
C SER A 38 -5.89 2.13 -16.21
N ASP A 39 -6.55 2.06 -15.04
CA ASP A 39 -7.94 2.45 -14.81
C ASP A 39 -8.10 2.93 -13.36
N LYS A 40 -9.32 3.30 -12.98
CA LYS A 40 -9.70 3.70 -11.61
C LYS A 40 -9.32 2.64 -10.57
N ALA A 41 -8.57 3.01 -9.55
CA ALA A 41 -8.26 2.15 -8.40
C ALA A 41 -8.81 2.74 -7.09
N GLU A 42 -9.11 1.91 -6.11
CA GLU A 42 -9.40 2.34 -4.75
C GLU A 42 -8.15 2.28 -3.90
N TYR A 43 -7.96 3.25 -3.01
CA TYR A 43 -6.93 3.20 -1.97
C TYR A 43 -7.54 3.22 -0.58
N ARG A 44 -6.85 2.57 0.35
CA ARG A 44 -7.21 2.49 1.77
C ARG A 44 -5.95 2.59 2.62
N ILE A 45 -5.99 3.41 3.66
CA ILE A 45 -4.91 3.60 4.62
C ILE A 45 -5.33 2.98 5.94
N TYR A 46 -4.50 2.09 6.45
CA TYR A 46 -4.68 1.38 7.70
C TYR A 46 -3.61 1.80 8.71
N ASN A 47 -3.98 1.85 9.99
CA ASN A 47 -3.00 1.94 11.08
C ASN A 47 -2.39 0.56 11.40
N SER A 48 -1.51 0.53 12.40
CA SER A 48 -0.89 -0.69 12.92
C SER A 48 -1.88 -1.71 13.52
N THR A 49 -3.09 -1.30 13.89
CA THR A 49 -4.13 -2.20 14.41
C THR A 49 -5.05 -2.74 13.32
N GLY A 50 -4.80 -2.41 12.04
CA GLY A 50 -5.61 -2.84 10.90
C GLY A 50 -6.91 -2.04 10.72
N THR A 51 -7.09 -0.93 11.43
CA THR A 51 -8.25 -0.05 11.28
C THR A 51 -8.08 0.84 10.04
N CYS A 52 -9.08 0.85 9.15
CA CYS A 52 -9.12 1.75 8.00
C CYS A 52 -9.41 3.18 8.46
N LEU A 53 -8.49 4.09 8.23
CA LEU A 53 -8.57 5.49 8.65
C LEU A 53 -8.92 6.44 7.51
N LEU A 54 -8.42 6.15 6.30
CA LEU A 54 -8.71 6.93 5.10
C LEU A 54 -8.95 5.97 3.94
N SER A 55 -9.86 6.34 3.05
CA SER A 55 -10.08 5.66 1.79
C SER A 55 -10.43 6.66 0.71
N GLY A 56 -10.24 6.26 -0.54
CA GLY A 56 -10.61 7.10 -1.67
C GLY A 56 -10.35 6.38 -2.99
N THR A 57 -10.46 7.13 -4.07
CA THR A 57 -10.25 6.64 -5.42
C THR A 57 -9.05 7.34 -6.04
N LEU A 58 -8.18 6.58 -6.68
CA LEU A 58 -7.13 7.04 -7.57
C LEU A 58 -7.62 6.90 -9.02
N MET A 59 -7.46 7.95 -9.81
CA MET A 59 -7.77 7.94 -11.25
C MET A 59 -6.49 7.77 -12.08
N ASP A 60 -6.65 7.59 -13.39
CA ASP A 60 -5.52 7.71 -14.32
C ASP A 60 -4.79 9.04 -14.08
N GLY A 61 -3.48 8.96 -13.89
CA GLY A 61 -2.67 10.04 -13.36
C GLY A 61 -1.48 9.51 -12.59
N THR A 62 -0.34 10.18 -12.72
CA THR A 62 0.92 9.69 -12.14
C THR A 62 1.07 10.04 -10.66
N LEU A 63 0.42 11.09 -10.16
CA LEU A 63 0.65 11.63 -8.81
C LEU A 63 -0.68 11.96 -8.12
N HIS A 64 -0.86 11.41 -6.92
CA HIS A 64 -2.08 11.59 -6.12
C HIS A 64 -1.72 12.06 -4.71
N PRO A 65 -1.94 13.35 -4.37
CA PRO A 65 -1.68 13.86 -3.03
C PRO A 65 -2.80 13.44 -2.07
N VAL A 66 -2.41 12.97 -0.89
CA VAL A 66 -3.32 12.56 0.20
C VAL A 66 -2.89 13.28 1.47
N LYS A 67 -3.83 14.02 2.08
CA LYS A 67 -3.60 14.68 3.38
C LYS A 67 -3.60 13.65 4.49
N VAL A 68 -2.56 13.66 5.31
CA VAL A 68 -2.39 12.76 6.46
C VAL A 68 -2.14 13.51 7.77
N ASN A 69 -2.15 14.85 7.75
CA ASN A 69 -1.97 15.72 8.93
C ASN A 69 -2.99 15.46 10.06
N THR A 70 -4.14 14.87 9.76
CA THR A 70 -5.16 14.50 10.76
C THR A 70 -4.84 13.19 11.48
N LEU A 71 -3.88 12.41 10.98
CA LEU A 71 -3.48 11.12 11.54
C LEU A 71 -2.34 11.32 12.53
N ARG A 72 -2.31 10.48 13.57
CA ARG A 72 -1.23 10.53 14.57
C ARG A 72 0.10 10.04 13.96
N PRO A 73 1.25 10.50 14.44
CA PRO A 73 2.54 9.92 14.06
C PRO A 73 2.58 8.42 14.33
N GLY A 74 3.15 7.65 13.42
CA GLY A 74 3.16 6.18 13.51
C GLY A 74 3.38 5.48 12.17
N ILE A 75 3.22 4.16 12.19
CA ILE A 75 3.37 3.29 11.02
C ILE A 75 2.00 3.06 10.39
N TYR A 76 1.93 3.22 9.08
CA TYR A 76 0.71 3.05 8.30
C TYR A 76 0.93 2.16 7.09
N ILE A 77 -0.16 1.51 6.68
CA ILE A 77 -0.20 0.63 5.51
C ILE A 77 -1.16 1.26 4.50
N LEU A 78 -0.65 1.60 3.32
CA LEU A 78 -1.45 1.96 2.17
C LEU A 78 -1.72 0.71 1.34
N LYS A 79 -2.98 0.40 1.11
CA LYS A 79 -3.43 -0.60 0.15
C LYS A 79 -4.06 0.11 -1.04
N ILE A 80 -3.70 -0.27 -2.25
CA ILE A 80 -4.33 0.20 -3.49
C ILE A 80 -4.83 -1.04 -4.22
N GLU A 81 -6.08 -1.06 -4.64
CA GLU A 81 -6.71 -2.20 -5.29
C GLU A 81 -7.52 -1.74 -6.50
N ASN A 82 -7.41 -2.48 -7.59
CA ASN A 82 -8.21 -2.36 -8.80
C ASN A 82 -8.64 -3.79 -9.21
N GLU A 83 -9.55 -3.94 -10.17
CA GLU A 83 -10.14 -5.22 -10.59
C GLU A 83 -9.10 -6.31 -10.92
N THR A 84 -7.90 -5.91 -11.33
CA THR A 84 -6.82 -6.85 -11.73
C THR A 84 -5.61 -6.83 -10.79
N LYS A 85 -5.45 -5.81 -9.93
CA LYS A 85 -4.16 -5.55 -9.28
C LYS A 85 -4.32 -5.04 -7.86
N MET A 86 -3.43 -5.49 -6.98
CA MET A 86 -3.33 -5.03 -5.60
C MET A 86 -1.90 -4.60 -5.29
N PHE A 87 -1.76 -3.44 -4.68
CA PHE A 87 -0.51 -2.89 -4.18
C PHE A 87 -0.62 -2.64 -2.68
N THR A 88 0.46 -2.90 -1.96
CA THR A 88 0.55 -2.56 -0.55
C THR A 88 1.89 -1.91 -0.29
N GLY A 89 1.87 -0.75 0.35
CA GLY A 89 3.05 0.01 0.73
C GLY A 89 2.98 0.44 2.18
N LYS A 90 4.12 0.43 2.86
CA LYS A 90 4.25 0.93 4.23
C LYS A 90 4.87 2.32 4.20
N PHE A 91 4.34 3.24 5.00
CA PHE A 91 4.92 4.56 5.19
C PHE A 91 4.84 4.97 6.66
N VAL A 92 5.62 5.96 7.05
CA VAL A 92 5.67 6.49 8.41
C VAL A 92 5.17 7.93 8.41
N ILE A 93 4.35 8.28 9.39
CA ILE A 93 4.01 9.67 9.69
C ILE A 93 4.86 10.12 10.88
N GLY A 94 5.57 11.23 10.71
CA GLY A 94 6.39 11.87 11.74
C GLY A 94 5.65 13.02 12.45
N ASN A 95 6.33 13.64 13.42
CA ASN A 95 5.89 14.93 14.00
C ASN A 95 6.50 16.09 13.21
#